data_AF-A0A143YSS9-F1
#
_entry.id   AF-A0A143YSS9-F1
#
_cell.length_a   1.000
_cell.length_b   1.000
_cell.length_c   1.000
_cell.angle_alpha   90.00
_cell.angle_beta   90.00
_cell.angle_gamma   90.00
#
_symmetry.space_group_name_H-M   'P 1'
#
loop_
_entity.id
_entity.type
_entity.pdbx_description
1 polymer ?
#
loop_
_entity_poly.entity_id
_entity_poly.type
_entity_poly.pdbx_seq_one_letter_code
_entity_poly.pdbx_strand_id
1 'polypeptide(L)'
;MKSTKLHDSSGYMLFESLIALALVSLSFCVLLPHAVQFFAVLEAAETEVAYWRVAQDQMRAVAKGGNPFGSHVSGGITFTTSWDAETAQLEISGNAGAERVVVHGNADQTEDR
;
A
#
# COMPACT_ATOMS: atom_id res chain seq x y z
N MET A 1 39.43 -47.33 -41.98
CA MET A 1 39.94 -46.17 -41.20
C MET A 1 38.81 -45.65 -40.33
N LYS A 2 39.01 -45.62 -39.01
CA LYS A 2 38.01 -45.23 -38.01
C LYS A 2 37.74 -43.73 -38.13
N SER A 3 36.53 -43.35 -38.53
CA SER A 3 36.03 -41.99 -38.41
C SER A 3 35.51 -41.80 -36.99
N THR A 4 36.36 -41.29 -36.11
CA THR A 4 35.95 -40.82 -34.79
C THR A 4 35.68 -39.33 -34.91
N LYS A 5 34.47 -38.98 -35.35
CA LYS A 5 33.85 -37.69 -35.03
C LYS A 5 33.66 -37.65 -33.51
N LEU A 6 34.66 -37.17 -32.78
CA LEU A 6 34.40 -36.59 -31.46
C LEU A 6 33.86 -35.19 -31.72
N HIS A 7 32.54 -35.09 -31.61
CA HIS A 7 31.84 -33.82 -31.49
C HIS A 7 32.31 -33.18 -30.20
N ASP A 8 33.00 -32.05 -30.31
CA ASP A 8 33.49 -31.26 -29.18
C ASP A 8 32.27 -30.61 -28.48
N SER A 9 31.50 -31.42 -27.75
CA SER A 9 30.19 -31.09 -27.18
C SER A 9 30.27 -30.15 -25.99
N SER A 10 31.47 -29.96 -25.43
CA SER A 10 31.73 -29.14 -24.25
C SER A 10 31.51 -27.64 -24.54
N GLY A 11 32.01 -27.15 -25.68
CA GLY A 11 31.85 -25.75 -26.07
C GLY A 11 30.40 -25.36 -26.37
N TYR A 12 29.62 -26.29 -26.93
CA TYR A 12 28.21 -26.07 -27.23
C TYR A 12 27.36 -26.00 -25.95
N MET A 13 27.62 -26.88 -24.97
CA MET A 13 26.94 -26.85 -23.67
C MET A 13 27.24 -25.58 -22.86
N LEU A 14 28.47 -25.05 -22.93
CA LEU A 14 28.81 -23.78 -22.29
C LEU A 14 28.07 -22.60 -22.93
N PHE A 15 27.97 -22.58 -24.25
CA PHE A 15 27.25 -21.53 -24.99
C PHE A 15 25.74 -21.56 -24.70
N GLU A 16 25.12 -22.75 -24.70
CA GLU A 16 23.72 -22.93 -24.32
C GLU A 16 23.46 -22.49 -22.87
N SER A 17 24.36 -22.83 -21.94
CA SER A 17 24.25 -22.40 -20.55
C SER A 17 24.35 -20.87 -20.41
N LEU A 18 25.21 -20.24 -21.21
CA LEU A 18 25.37 -18.79 -21.22
C LEU A 18 24.13 -18.08 -21.78
N ILE A 19 23.52 -18.63 -22.84
CA ILE A 19 22.25 -18.14 -23.39
C ILE A 19 21.12 -18.31 -22.39
N ALA A 20 21.01 -19.49 -21.77
CA ALA A 20 19.99 -19.75 -20.76
C ALA A 20 20.13 -18.77 -19.58
N LEU A 21 21.35 -18.54 -19.10
CA LEU A 21 21.62 -17.57 -18.03
C LEU A 21 21.29 -16.14 -18.46
N ALA A 22 21.60 -15.76 -19.70
CA ALA A 22 21.27 -14.43 -20.23
C ALA A 22 19.76 -14.21 -20.32
N LEU A 23 18.99 -15.21 -20.76
CA LEU A 23 17.52 -15.13 -20.82
C LEU A 23 16.89 -15.05 -19.43
N VAL A 24 17.42 -15.80 -18.45
CA VAL A 24 16.97 -15.72 -17.05
C VAL A 24 17.30 -14.35 -16.46
N SER A 25 18.51 -13.84 -16.68
CA SER A 25 18.94 -12.51 -16.24
C SER A 25 18.06 -11.41 -16.83
N LEU A 26 17.78 -11.48 -18.14
CA LEU A 26 16.90 -10.52 -18.80
C LEU A 26 15.47 -10.60 -18.25
N SER A 27 14.98 -11.81 -17.97
CA SER A 27 13.67 -12.01 -17.34
C SER A 27 13.60 -11.35 -15.97
N PHE A 28 14.64 -11.49 -15.13
CA PHE A 28 14.71 -10.79 -13.85
C PHE A 28 14.80 -9.28 -13.99
N CYS A 29 15.59 -8.77 -14.95
CA CYS A 29 15.67 -7.33 -15.23
C CYS A 29 14.31 -6.71 -15.60
N VAL A 30 13.43 -7.47 -16.25
CA VAL A 30 12.09 -7.00 -16.60
C VAL A 30 11.09 -7.23 -15.46
N LEU A 31 11.08 -8.41 -14.84
CA LEU A 31 10.07 -8.74 -13.81
C LEU A 31 10.29 -8.02 -12.48
N LEU A 32 11.53 -7.88 -12.02
CA LEU A 32 11.82 -7.26 -10.73
C LEU A 32 11.28 -5.82 -10.60
N PRO A 33 11.53 -4.89 -11.53
CA PRO A 33 11.02 -3.53 -11.39
C PRO A 33 9.49 -3.49 -11.38
N HIS A 34 8.83 -4.33 -12.19
CA HIS A 34 7.36 -4.43 -12.17
C HIS A 34 6.85 -4.98 -10.84
N ALA A 35 7.45 -6.05 -10.30
CA ALA A 35 7.08 -6.59 -9.00
C ALA A 35 7.22 -5.54 -7.90
N VAL A 36 8.34 -4.80 -7.88
CA VAL A 36 8.57 -3.72 -6.90
C VAL A 36 7.49 -2.63 -7.03
N GLN A 37 7.15 -2.22 -8.25
CA GLN A 37 6.07 -1.25 -8.47
C GLN A 37 4.71 -1.76 -7.97
N PHE A 38 4.36 -3.01 -8.26
CA PHE A 38 3.11 -3.61 -7.79
C PHE A 38 3.04 -3.65 -6.26
N PHE A 39 4.12 -4.05 -5.59
CA PHE A 39 4.14 -4.08 -4.12
C PHE A 39 4.07 -2.67 -3.51
N ALA A 40 4.74 -1.69 -4.10
CA ALA A 40 4.65 -0.30 -3.64
C ALA A 40 3.22 0.26 -3.76
N VAL A 41 2.53 -0.05 -4.86
CA VAL A 41 1.13 0.34 -5.05
C VAL A 41 0.22 -0.38 -4.05
N LEU A 42 0.46 -1.67 -3.81
CA LEU A 42 -0.32 -2.46 -2.86
C LEU A 42 -0.18 -1.93 -1.42
N GLU A 43 1.05 -1.59 -1.01
CA GLU A 43 1.36 -1.02 0.31
C GLU A 43 0.72 0.37 0.48
N ALA A 44 0.74 1.20 -0.57
CA ALA A 44 0.03 2.48 -0.56
C ALA A 44 -1.48 2.30 -0.43
N ALA A 45 -2.08 1.36 -1.16
CA ALA A 45 -3.51 1.06 -1.07
C ALA A 45 -3.90 0.50 0.32
N GLU A 46 -3.07 -0.34 0.93
CA GLU A 46 -3.30 -0.83 2.29
C GLU A 46 -3.28 0.31 3.31
N THR A 47 -2.33 1.24 3.16
CA THR A 47 -2.23 2.45 4.00
C THR A 47 -3.49 3.32 3.85
N GLU A 48 -3.97 3.52 2.63
CA GLU A 48 -5.20 4.28 2.36
C GLU A 48 -6.43 3.61 3.01
N VAL A 49 -6.57 2.29 2.87
CA VAL A 49 -7.67 1.54 3.50
C VAL A 49 -7.59 1.63 5.03
N ALA A 50 -6.38 1.54 5.60
CA ALA A 50 -6.19 1.68 7.04
C ALA A 50 -6.61 3.06 7.55
N TYR A 51 -6.29 4.11 6.77
CA TYR A 51 -6.71 5.49 7.03
C TYR A 51 -8.24 5.63 6.98
N TRP A 52 -8.88 5.18 5.90
CA TRP A 52 -10.34 5.26 5.74
C TRP A 52 -11.11 4.55 6.86
N ARG A 53 -10.59 3.43 7.37
CA ARG A 53 -11.16 2.75 8.54
C ARG A 53 -11.16 3.62 9.78
N VAL A 54 -10.02 4.27 10.09
CA VAL A 54 -9.92 5.19 11.23
C VAL A 54 -10.85 6.39 11.04
N ALA A 55 -10.89 6.96 9.83
CA ALA A 55 -11.79 8.07 9.52
C ALA A 55 -13.25 7.69 9.73
N GLN A 56 -13.67 6.52 9.24
CA GLN A 56 -15.04 6.02 9.41
C GLN A 56 -15.40 5.81 10.89
N ASP A 57 -14.50 5.20 11.67
CA ASP A 57 -14.71 4.96 13.09
C ASP A 57 -14.84 6.28 13.87
N GLN A 58 -13.98 7.27 13.58
CA GLN A 58 -14.06 8.58 14.21
C GLN A 58 -15.28 9.37 13.79
N MET A 59 -15.64 9.37 12.49
CA MET A 59 -16.89 10.00 12.02
C MET A 59 -18.11 9.39 12.73
N ARG A 60 -18.13 8.08 12.98
CA ARG A 60 -19.18 7.42 13.75
C ARG A 60 -19.18 7.83 15.23
N ALA A 61 -18.00 8.10 15.80
CA ALA A 61 -17.88 8.63 17.15
C ALA A 61 -18.42 10.06 17.25
N VAL A 62 -18.08 10.95 16.29
CA VAL A 62 -18.65 12.31 16.19
C VAL A 62 -20.16 12.27 16.05
N ALA A 63 -20.69 11.41 15.17
CA ALA A 63 -22.14 11.29 14.94
C ALA A 63 -22.92 10.86 16.20
N LYS A 64 -22.25 10.22 17.17
CA LYS A 64 -22.84 9.85 18.47
C LYS A 64 -22.66 10.95 19.54
N GLY A 65 -22.18 12.14 19.16
CA GLY A 65 -21.89 13.24 20.08
C GLY A 65 -20.57 13.08 20.84
N GLY A 66 -19.68 12.18 20.41
CA GLY A 66 -18.36 11.99 21.00
C GLY A 66 -17.34 13.04 20.52
N ASN A 67 -16.24 13.18 21.27
CA ASN A 67 -15.08 13.98 20.86
C ASN A 67 -13.91 13.04 20.55
N PRO A 68 -13.66 12.67 19.28
CA PRO A 68 -12.60 11.73 18.94
C PRO A 68 -11.24 12.42 19.07
N PHE A 69 -10.56 12.12 20.18
CA PHE A 69 -9.21 12.57 20.45
C PHE A 69 -8.38 11.39 20.95
N GLY A 70 -7.26 11.10 20.30
CA GLY A 70 -6.39 10.01 20.73
C GLY A 70 -5.56 9.38 19.62
N SER A 71 -4.89 8.28 20.00
CA SER A 71 -4.08 7.47 19.10
C SER A 71 -4.79 6.16 18.79
N HIS A 72 -4.85 5.81 17.50
CA HIS A 72 -5.53 4.63 16.97
C HIS A 72 -4.56 3.84 16.11
N VAL A 73 -4.61 2.51 16.18
CA VAL A 73 -3.77 1.64 15.34
C VAL A 73 -4.67 0.89 14.37
N SER A 74 -4.41 1.04 13.07
CA SER A 74 -5.13 0.36 11.99
C SER A 74 -4.13 -0.17 10.97
N GLY A 75 -4.22 -1.44 10.60
CA GLY A 75 -3.28 -2.07 9.65
C GLY A 75 -1.81 -2.05 10.12
N GLY A 76 -1.56 -1.97 11.44
CA GLY A 76 -0.20 -1.81 11.99
C GLY A 76 0.35 -0.38 11.94
N ILE A 77 -0.42 0.59 11.44
CA ILE A 77 -0.06 2.01 11.36
C ILE A 77 -0.75 2.77 12.49
N THR A 78 0.02 3.58 13.21
CA THR A 78 -0.50 4.47 14.25
C THR A 78 -0.96 5.79 13.64
N PHE A 79 -2.21 6.15 13.93
CA PHE A 79 -2.85 7.41 13.57
C PHE A 79 -3.18 8.20 14.83
N THR A 80 -3.10 9.52 14.74
CA THR A 80 -3.50 10.47 15.78
C THR A 80 -4.67 11.26 15.24
N THR A 81 -5.76 11.35 16.00
CA THR A 81 -6.96 12.04 15.57
C THR A 81 -7.22 13.25 16.46
N SER A 82 -7.54 14.38 15.82
CA SER A 82 -7.94 15.61 16.48
C SER A 82 -9.28 16.06 15.90
N TRP A 83 -10.18 16.52 16.76
CA TRP A 83 -11.50 17.01 16.37
C TRP A 83 -11.67 18.45 16.83
N ASP A 84 -11.96 19.31 15.88
CA ASP A 84 -12.38 20.68 16.12
C ASP A 84 -13.89 20.79 15.93
N ALA A 85 -14.60 20.91 17.05
CA ALA A 85 -16.06 21.04 17.06
C ALA A 85 -16.54 22.40 16.52
N GLU A 86 -15.73 23.45 16.55
CA GLU A 86 -16.12 24.77 16.05
C GLU A 86 -16.12 24.80 14.52
N THR A 87 -15.17 24.10 13.89
CA THR A 87 -15.04 24.05 12.43
C THR A 87 -15.57 22.76 11.81
N ALA A 88 -16.03 21.81 12.63
CA ALA A 88 -16.42 20.45 12.24
C ALA A 88 -15.32 19.70 11.46
N GLN A 89 -14.06 19.92 11.82
CA GLN A 89 -12.90 19.33 11.15
C GLN A 89 -12.34 18.16 11.95
N LEU A 90 -12.20 17.01 11.28
CA LEU A 90 -11.49 15.85 11.78
C LEU A 90 -10.12 15.78 11.11
N GLU A 91 -9.07 15.98 11.90
CA GLU A 91 -7.70 15.81 11.44
C GLU A 91 -7.19 14.44 11.82
N ILE A 92 -6.67 13.69 10.86
CA ILE A 92 -6.12 12.35 11.07
C ILE A 92 -4.66 12.37 10.59
N SER A 93 -3.74 12.30 11.54
CA SER A 93 -2.31 12.32 11.29
C SER A 93 -1.69 10.94 11.44
N GLY A 94 -1.07 10.40 10.40
CA GLY A 94 -0.38 9.11 10.42
C GLY A 94 1.11 9.23 10.11
N ASN A 95 1.80 8.08 10.07
CA ASN A 95 3.23 8.01 9.78
C ASN A 95 3.60 8.45 8.34
N ALA A 96 2.62 8.42 7.42
CA ALA A 96 2.76 8.86 6.03
C ALA A 96 2.46 10.35 5.81
N GLY A 97 2.06 11.08 6.86
CA GLY A 97 1.65 12.49 6.77
C GLY A 97 0.31 12.77 7.48
N ALA A 98 -0.03 14.05 7.57
CA ALA A 98 -1.32 14.51 8.09
C ALA A 98 -2.31 14.68 6.94
N GLU A 99 -3.44 13.97 7.01
CA GLU A 99 -4.52 14.09 6.03
C GLU A 99 -5.78 14.59 6.74
N ARG A 100 -6.34 15.67 6.23
CA ARG A 100 -7.44 16.41 6.87
C ARG A 100 -8.76 16.05 6.21
N VAL A 101 -9.70 15.55 7.00
CA VAL A 101 -11.05 15.19 6.53
C VAL A 101 -12.05 16.19 7.11
N VAL A 102 -12.70 16.95 6.23
CA VAL A 102 -13.80 17.84 6.64
C VAL A 102 -15.07 17.00 6.78
N VAL A 103 -15.54 16.82 8.01
CA VAL A 103 -16.76 16.05 8.27
C VAL A 103 -17.95 16.99 8.10
N HIS A 104 -18.62 16.89 6.96
CA HIS A 104 -19.90 17.56 6.77
C HIS A 104 -20.96 16.77 7.53
N GLY A 105 -21.15 17.10 8.81
CA GLY A 105 -22.34 16.69 9.53
C GLY A 105 -23.53 17.31 8.83
N ASN A 106 -24.41 16.49 8.26
CA ASN A 106 -25.71 16.98 7.85
C ASN A 106 -26.43 17.35 9.16
N ALA A 107 -26.41 18.64 9.51
CA ALA A 107 -27.23 19.20 10.57
C ALA A 107 -28.68 19.22 10.09
N ASP A 108 -29.25 18.03 9.85
CA ASP A 108 -30.67 17.85 9.67
C ASP A 108 -31.27 17.57 11.06
N GLN A 109 -31.72 18.66 11.66
CA GLN A 109 -32.91 18.78 12.50
C GLN A 109 -33.39 17.49 13.20
N THR A 110 -33.15 17.42 14.51
CA THR A 110 -34.20 16.95 15.43
C THR A 110 -34.27 17.89 16.61
N GLU A 111 -34.86 19.04 16.32
CA GLU A 111 -35.51 19.91 17.28
C GLU A 111 -36.76 19.16 17.79
N ASP A 112 -36.78 18.90 19.09
CA ASP A 112 -37.94 18.78 19.99
C ASP A 112 -39.20 18.05 19.48
N ARG A 113 -39.39 16.78 19.90
CA ARG A 113 -40.71 16.27 20.31
C ARG A 113 -40.67 15.00 21.16
#